data_AF-A0A2N7TST9-F1
#
_entry.id   AF-A0A2N7TST9-F1
#
_cell.length_a   1.000
_cell.length_b   1.000
_cell.length_c   1.000
_cell.angle_alpha   90.00
_cell.angle_beta   90.00
_cell.angle_gamma   90.00
#
_symmetry.space_group_name_H-M   'P 1'
#
loop_
_entity.id
_entity.type
_entity.pdbx_description
1 polymer ?
#
loop_
_entity_poly.entity_id
_entity_poly.type
_entity_poly.pdbx_seq_one_letter_code
_entity_poly.pdbx_strand_id
1 'polypeptide(L)'
;MSMEELGGQFALDMQGLNRLKHSARQDPAGGVRGAVQQFEALFIQMMLKSMRDAVPTTGLIDSKQTEFYQSLLDQQWSQTLASRGIGLADSLVAQLEGSGMVPARRQPGSAVDELIAGIPRGAPRP
;
A
#
# COMPACT_ATOMS: atom_id res chain seq x y z
N MET A 1 15.03 8.95 -30.00
CA MET A 1 13.95 7.97 -29.74
C MET A 1 13.63 8.05 -28.26
N SER A 2 12.62 8.84 -27.86
CA SER A 2 12.34 9.08 -26.44
C SER A 2 11.07 9.92 -26.27
N MET A 3 9.92 9.26 -26.27
CA MET A 3 8.64 9.79 -25.75
C MET A 3 7.63 8.65 -25.50
N GLU A 4 7.77 7.50 -26.18
CA GLU A 4 6.88 6.34 -26.03
C GLU A 4 7.19 5.47 -24.77
N GLU A 5 8.43 5.41 -24.29
CA GLU A 5 8.82 4.54 -23.16
C GLU A 5 8.36 5.05 -21.79
N LEU A 6 8.20 6.37 -21.60
CA LEU A 6 7.59 6.94 -20.38
C LEU A 6 6.12 6.53 -20.22
N GLY A 7 5.44 6.17 -21.32
CA GLY A 7 4.05 5.73 -21.30
C GLY A 7 3.86 4.36 -20.65
N GLY A 8 4.82 3.44 -20.79
CA GLY A 8 4.71 2.08 -20.26
C GLY A 8 4.78 2.00 -18.72
N GLN A 9 5.66 2.80 -18.13
CA GLN A 9 5.86 2.88 -16.67
C GLN A 9 4.66 3.52 -15.96
N PHE A 10 4.07 4.54 -16.60
CA PHE A 10 2.87 5.21 -16.11
C PHE A 10 1.59 4.38 -16.33
N ALA A 11 1.54 3.57 -17.40
CA ALA A 11 0.38 2.73 -17.71
C ALA A 11 0.16 1.60 -16.69
N LEU A 12 1.24 0.98 -16.18
CA LEU A 12 1.14 -0.06 -15.15
C LEU A 12 0.66 0.50 -13.80
N ASP A 13 1.13 1.70 -13.44
CA ASP A 13 0.72 2.42 -12.24
C ASP A 13 -0.75 2.90 -12.32
N MET A 14 -1.17 3.41 -13.48
CA MET A 14 -2.59 3.77 -13.75
C MET A 14 -3.55 2.59 -13.55
N GLN A 15 -3.17 1.39 -13.97
CA GLN A 15 -3.99 0.19 -13.76
C GLN A 15 -4.05 -0.21 -12.29
N GLY A 16 -2.94 -0.09 -11.55
CA GLY A 16 -2.89 -0.29 -10.11
C GLY A 16 -3.79 0.68 -9.36
N LEU A 17 -3.72 1.97 -9.71
CA LEU A 17 -4.55 3.02 -9.13
C LEU A 17 -6.04 2.81 -9.40
N ASN A 18 -6.42 2.37 -10.61
CA ASN A 18 -7.82 2.13 -10.93
C ASN A 18 -8.38 0.94 -10.12
N ARG A 19 -7.59 -0.13 -9.92
CA ARG A 19 -7.95 -1.25 -9.03
C ARG A 19 -8.06 -0.81 -7.57
N LEU A 20 -7.15 0.04 -7.11
CA LEU A 20 -7.21 0.61 -5.76
C LEU A 20 -8.47 1.45 -5.54
N LYS A 21 -8.81 2.32 -6.50
CA LYS A 21 -10.03 3.15 -6.44
C LYS A 21 -11.30 2.29 -6.47
N HIS A 22 -11.31 1.21 -7.23
CA HIS A 22 -12.46 0.30 -7.28
C HIS A 22 -12.64 -0.48 -5.97
N SER A 23 -11.56 -1.04 -5.43
CA SER A 23 -11.60 -1.78 -4.15
C SER A 23 -11.93 -0.89 -2.96
N ALA A 24 -11.36 0.33 -2.90
CA ALA A 24 -11.66 1.29 -1.83
C ALA A 24 -13.13 1.75 -1.79
N ARG A 25 -13.84 1.70 -2.92
CA ARG A 25 -15.29 1.99 -2.96
C ARG A 25 -16.14 0.87 -2.35
N GLN A 26 -15.66 -0.37 -2.37
CA GLN A 26 -16.36 -1.54 -1.84
C GLN A 26 -15.98 -1.82 -0.38
N ASP A 27 -14.70 -1.66 -0.05
CA ASP A 27 -14.15 -1.79 1.30
C ASP A 27 -13.20 -0.62 1.58
N PRO A 28 -13.69 0.46 2.23
CA PRO A 28 -12.88 1.63 2.54
C PRO A 28 -11.66 1.30 3.41
N ALA A 29 -11.79 0.38 4.38
CA ALA A 29 -10.70 0.00 5.27
C ALA A 29 -9.65 -0.84 4.52
N GLY A 30 -10.08 -1.79 3.69
CA GLY A 30 -9.20 -2.55 2.80
C GLY A 30 -8.50 -1.67 1.76
N GLY A 31 -9.20 -0.66 1.24
CA GLY A 31 -8.65 0.33 0.31
C GLY A 31 -7.53 1.17 0.92
N VAL A 32 -7.69 1.62 2.17
CA VAL A 32 -6.63 2.33 2.90
C VAL A 32 -5.39 1.44 3.06
N ARG A 33 -5.56 0.17 3.46
CA ARG A 33 -4.45 -0.78 3.56
C ARG A 33 -3.72 -0.95 2.22
N GLY A 34 -4.46 -1.09 1.12
CA GLY A 34 -3.87 -1.17 -0.22
C GLY A 34 -3.09 0.09 -0.60
N ALA A 35 -3.63 1.28 -0.30
CA ALA A 35 -2.97 2.55 -0.60
C ALA A 35 -1.67 2.72 0.19
N VAL A 36 -1.69 2.35 1.47
CA VAL A 36 -0.52 2.45 2.34
C VAL A 36 0.56 1.42 1.96
N GLN A 37 0.20 0.23 1.48
CA GLN A 37 1.16 -0.72 0.92
C GLN A 37 1.84 -0.18 -0.35
N GLN A 38 1.10 0.50 -1.23
CA GLN A 38 1.69 1.17 -2.40
C GLN A 38 2.64 2.30 -1.98
N PHE A 39 2.27 3.06 -0.95
CA PHE A 39 3.16 4.05 -0.36
C PHE A 39 4.45 3.44 0.19
N GLU A 40 4.37 2.32 0.92
CA GLU A 40 5.55 1.60 1.42
C GLU A 40 6.46 1.14 0.28
N ALA A 41 5.90 0.66 -0.84
CA ALA A 41 6.67 0.30 -2.04
C ALA A 41 7.42 1.51 -2.63
N LEU A 42 6.76 2.67 -2.75
CA LEU A 42 7.42 3.89 -3.24
C LEU A 42 8.53 4.35 -2.29
N PHE A 43 8.30 4.26 -0.98
CA PHE A 43 9.30 4.61 0.02
C PHE A 43 10.54 3.70 -0.06
N ILE A 44 10.34 2.37 -0.18
CA ILE A 44 11.43 1.42 -0.34
C ILE A 44 12.20 1.70 -1.63
N GLN A 45 11.51 2.01 -2.73
CA GLN A 45 12.16 2.37 -3.98
C GLN A 45 13.02 3.63 -3.84
N MET A 46 12.52 4.67 -3.16
CA MET A 46 13.29 5.87 -2.85
C MET A 46 14.52 5.55 -2.00
N MET A 47 14.36 4.71 -0.97
CA MET A 47 15.46 4.28 -0.11
C MET A 47 16.55 3.53 -0.91
N LEU A 48 16.16 2.55 -1.73
CA LEU A 48 17.09 1.79 -2.59
C LEU A 48 17.83 2.71 -3.55
N LYS A 49 17.10 3.65 -4.18
CA LYS A 49 17.69 4.67 -5.03
C LYS A 49 18.70 5.53 -4.26
N SER A 50 18.34 6.06 -3.10
CA SER A 50 19.22 6.89 -2.27
C SER A 50 20.46 6.14 -1.79
N MET A 51 20.32 4.86 -1.42
CA MET A 51 21.47 4.02 -1.06
C MET A 51 22.45 3.87 -2.23
N ARG A 52 21.93 3.72 -3.46
CA ARG A 52 22.76 3.59 -4.66
C ARG A 52 23.39 4.90 -5.10
N ASP A 53 22.64 5.99 -5.04
CA ASP A 53 23.16 7.34 -5.33
C ASP A 53 24.31 7.72 -4.36
N ALA A 54 24.36 7.11 -3.17
CA ALA A 54 25.43 7.29 -2.19
C ALA A 54 26.69 6.42 -2.44
N VAL A 55 26.64 5.44 -3.35
CA VAL A 55 27.80 4.62 -3.73
C VAL A 55 28.55 5.29 -4.89
N PRO A 56 29.85 5.61 -4.76
CA PRO A 56 30.61 6.23 -5.85
C PRO A 56 30.63 5.35 -7.08
N THR A 57 30.20 5.88 -8.23
CA THR A 57 30.23 5.14 -9.50
C THR A 57 31.63 5.19 -10.09
N THR A 58 32.25 4.02 -10.28
CA THR A 58 33.50 3.90 -11.05
C THR A 58 33.14 3.80 -12.53
N GLY A 59 33.55 4.77 -13.34
CA GLY A 59 33.06 5.04 -14.70
C GLY A 59 33.26 3.97 -15.79
N LEU A 60 33.56 2.72 -15.44
CA LEU A 60 33.69 1.60 -16.40
C LEU A 60 32.41 0.78 -16.57
N ILE A 61 31.47 0.85 -15.62
CA ILE A 61 30.18 0.12 -15.61
C ILE A 61 28.96 1.05 -15.60
N ASP A 62 29.21 2.35 -15.50
CA ASP A 62 28.17 3.37 -15.39
C ASP A 62 27.68 3.76 -16.79
N SER A 63 26.46 3.34 -17.12
CA SER A 63 25.83 3.64 -18.40
C SER A 63 24.33 3.83 -18.19
N LYS A 64 23.70 4.63 -19.07
CA LYS A 64 22.23 4.82 -19.06
C LYS A 64 21.47 3.49 -19.17
N GLN A 65 22.03 2.51 -19.85
CA GLN A 65 21.44 1.18 -19.96
C GLN A 65 21.50 0.44 -18.62
N THR A 66 22.65 0.50 -17.93
CA THR A 66 22.83 -0.06 -16.58
C THR A 66 21.88 0.60 -15.58
N GLU A 67 21.77 1.93 -15.59
CA GLU A 67 20.83 2.69 -14.75
C GLU A 67 19.38 2.25 -14.97
N PHE A 68 18.97 2.08 -16.23
CA PHE A 68 17.62 1.63 -16.57
C PHE A 68 17.33 0.23 -16.01
N TYR A 69 18.19 -0.76 -16.29
CA TYR A 69 18.01 -2.12 -15.76
C TYR A 69 18.00 -2.17 -14.23
N GLN A 70 18.86 -1.38 -13.59
CA GLN A 70 18.88 -1.23 -12.14
C GLN A 70 17.60 -0.60 -11.60
N SER A 71 17.00 0.35 -12.32
CA SER A 71 15.72 0.95 -11.91
C SER A 71 14.55 -0.04 -11.99
N LEU A 72 14.54 -0.93 -12.98
CA LEU A 72 13.55 -2.02 -13.09
C LEU A 72 13.73 -3.05 -11.98
N LEU A 73 14.98 -3.39 -11.66
CA LEU A 73 15.29 -4.29 -10.55
C LEU A 73 14.78 -3.73 -9.21
N ASP A 74 15.07 -2.45 -8.94
CA ASP A 74 14.61 -1.78 -7.72
C ASP A 74 13.09 -1.73 -7.62
N GLN A 75 12.37 -1.57 -8.73
CA GLN A 75 10.91 -1.62 -8.74
C GLN A 75 10.39 -3.01 -8.36
N GLN A 76 10.99 -4.07 -8.92
CA GLN A 76 10.59 -5.42 -8.56
C GLN A 76 10.89 -5.71 -7.10
N TRP A 77 12.04 -5.25 -6.61
CA TRP A 77 12.43 -5.41 -5.21
C TRP A 77 11.54 -4.60 -4.28
N SER A 78 11.19 -3.37 -4.62
CA SER A 78 10.32 -2.54 -3.80
C SER A 78 8.93 -3.15 -3.66
N GLN A 79 8.36 -3.66 -4.76
CA GLN A 79 7.09 -4.39 -4.73
C GLN A 79 7.19 -5.68 -3.91
N THR A 80 8.26 -6.45 -4.09
CA THR A 80 8.47 -7.70 -3.36
C THR A 80 8.60 -7.44 -1.85
N LEU A 81 9.39 -6.45 -1.47
CA LEU A 81 9.63 -6.08 -0.07
C LEU A 81 8.38 -5.49 0.58
N ALA A 82 7.65 -4.61 -0.12
CA ALA A 82 6.38 -4.07 0.37
C ALA A 82 5.30 -5.15 0.49
N SER A 83 5.25 -6.13 -0.43
CA SER A 83 4.31 -7.25 -0.33
C SER A 83 4.57 -8.14 0.88
N ARG A 84 5.84 -8.23 1.31
CA ARG A 84 6.23 -8.95 2.53
C ARG A 84 5.89 -8.16 3.80
N GLY A 85 5.75 -6.83 3.68
CA GLY A 85 5.50 -5.89 4.75
C GLY A 85 6.74 -5.67 5.60
N ILE A 86 7.28 -4.45 5.58
CA ILE A 86 8.37 -4.05 6.51
C ILE A 86 7.81 -3.39 7.78
N GLY A 87 6.48 -3.24 7.87
CA GLY A 87 5.76 -2.73 9.05
C GLY A 87 5.52 -1.21 9.04
N LEU A 88 6.04 -0.49 8.03
CA LEU A 88 5.73 0.92 7.85
C LEU A 88 4.25 1.09 7.52
N ALA A 89 3.73 0.20 6.67
CA ALA A 89 2.35 0.28 6.24
C ALA A 89 1.36 0.09 7.39
N ASP A 90 1.57 -0.92 8.24
CA ASP A 90 0.71 -1.15 9.40
C ASP A 90 0.78 0.01 10.42
N SER A 91 1.95 0.62 10.59
CA SER A 91 2.13 1.78 11.48
C SER A 91 1.38 3.01 10.97
N LEU A 92 1.41 3.27 9.66
CA LEU A 92 0.65 4.35 9.03
C LEU A 92 -0.86 4.11 9.11
N VAL A 93 -1.33 2.89 8.87
CA VAL A 93 -2.75 2.54 9.05
C VAL A 93 -3.17 2.77 10.49
N ALA A 94 -2.39 2.32 11.48
CA ALA A 94 -2.68 2.53 12.89
C ALA A 94 -2.77 4.02 13.26
N GLN A 95 -1.88 4.86 12.70
CA GLN A 95 -1.95 6.31 12.90
C GLN A 95 -3.19 6.95 12.28
N LEU A 96 -3.58 6.51 11.07
CA LEU A 96 -4.75 7.02 10.36
C LEU A 96 -6.06 6.61 11.04
N GLU A 97 -6.15 5.38 11.54
CA GLU A 97 -7.26 4.89 12.35
C GLU A 97 -7.35 5.63 13.70
N GLY A 98 -6.22 5.82 14.38
CA GLY A 98 -6.15 6.56 15.65
C GLY A 98 -6.52 8.05 15.51
N SER A 99 -6.33 8.63 14.32
CA SER A 99 -6.70 10.01 14.00
C SER A 99 -8.16 10.16 13.55
N GLY A 100 -8.92 9.05 13.44
CA GLY A 100 -10.31 9.07 12.97
C GLY A 100 -10.47 9.41 11.48
N MET A 101 -9.38 9.45 10.70
CA MET A 101 -9.44 9.71 9.25
C MET A 101 -9.92 8.49 8.46
N VAL A 102 -9.88 7.31 9.08
CA VAL A 102 -10.30 6.04 8.48
C VAL A 102 -11.28 5.38 9.43
N PRO A 103 -12.45 4.92 8.95
CA PRO A 103 -13.39 4.19 9.80
C PRO A 103 -12.70 2.93 10.33
N ALA A 104 -12.61 2.82 11.66
CA ALA A 104 -12.03 1.67 12.32
C ALA A 104 -12.65 0.37 11.79
N ARG A 105 -11.81 -0.63 11.51
CA ARG A 105 -12.25 -1.92 10.98
C ARG A 105 -13.35 -2.49 11.88
N ARG A 106 -14.60 -2.52 11.38
CA ARG A 106 -15.73 -3.15 12.08
C ARG A 106 -15.41 -4.66 12.20
N GLN A 107 -15.09 -5.11 13.41
CA GLN A 107 -14.75 -6.51 13.65
C GLN A 107 -15.99 -7.38 13.43
N PRO A 108 -15.88 -8.52 12.73
CA PRO A 108 -17.02 -9.40 12.46
C PRO A 108 -17.68 -9.97 13.73
N GLY A 109 -17.02 -9.88 14.90
CA GLY A 109 -17.57 -10.24 16.21
C GLY A 109 -18.53 -9.21 16.83
N SER A 110 -18.60 -7.97 16.34
CA SER A 110 -19.54 -6.98 16.92
C SER A 110 -20.98 -7.21 16.49
N ALA A 111 -21.18 -7.82 15.31
CA ALA A 111 -22.51 -8.07 14.76
C ALA A 111 -23.25 -9.19 15.52
N VAL A 112 -22.54 -10.20 16.02
CA VAL A 112 -23.13 -11.26 16.86
C VAL A 112 -23.49 -10.74 18.26
N ASP A 113 -22.71 -9.84 18.82
CA ASP A 113 -22.98 -9.23 20.13
C ASP A 113 -24.22 -8.30 20.08
N GLU A 114 -24.39 -7.54 18.99
CA GLU A 114 -25.59 -6.73 18.75
C GLU A 114 -26.86 -7.58 18.54
N LEU A 115 -26.74 -8.73 17.86
CA LEU A 115 -27.85 -9.67 17.68
C LEU A 115 -28.26 -10.36 19.00
N ILE A 116 -27.29 -10.63 19.89
CA ILE A 116 -27.54 -11.20 21.23
C ILE A 116 -28.17 -10.14 22.16
N ALA A 117 -27.76 -8.87 22.04
CA ALA A 117 -28.33 -7.75 22.82
C ALA A 117 -29.77 -7.38 22.42
N GLY A 118 -30.22 -7.76 21.22
CA GLY A 118 -31.55 -7.45 20.69
C GLY A 118 -32.70 -8.35 21.17
N ILE A 119 -32.47 -9.35 22.03
CA ILE A 119 -33.54 -10.21 22.56
C ILE A 119 -34.16 -9.53 23.78
N PRO A 120 -35.40 -8.99 23.70
CA PRO A 120 -36.06 -8.41 24.87
C PRO A 120 -36.32 -9.52 25.90
N ARG A 121 -35.60 -9.51 27.02
CA ARG A 121 -35.94 -10.33 28.18
C ARG A 121 -37.27 -9.84 28.74
N GLY A 122 -38.36 -10.48 28.35
CA GLY A 122 -39.68 -10.22 28.88
C GLY A 122 -39.67 -10.34 30.39
N ALA A 123 -39.92 -9.23 31.09
CA ALA A 123 -40.15 -9.27 32.53
C ALA A 123 -41.54 -9.90 32.78
N PRO A 124 -41.66 -10.92 33.66
CA PRO A 124 -42.96 -11.46 34.03
C PRO A 124 -43.74 -10.39 34.81
N ARG A 125 -44.97 -10.11 34.37
CA ARG A 125 -45.90 -9.23 35.11
C ARG A 125 -46.44 -10.00 36.33
N PRO A 126 -46.62 -9.34 37.49
CA PRO A 126 -47.07 -9.96 38.74
C PRO A 126 -48.52 -10.46 38.68
#